data_AF-A0AAI8M859-F1
#
_entry.id   AF-A0AAI8M859-F1
#
_cell.length_a   1.000
_cell.length_b   1.000
_cell.length_c   1.000
_cell.angle_alpha   90.00
_cell.angle_beta   90.00
_cell.angle_gamma   90.00
#
_symmetry.space_group_name_H-M   'P 1'
#
loop_
_entity.id
_entity.type
_entity.pdbx_description
1 polymer ?
#
loop_
_entity_poly.entity_id
_entity_poly.type
_entity_poly.pdbx_seq_one_letter_code
_entity_poly.pdbx_strand_id
1 'polypeptide(L)'
;MPTTATDESKFPSLLNKRRKEYLCRVFGSENGAVAGIQSEWDRMRLLARFRFEEAYARLWISDALRFCETAEDREEAIMAAHHSVAETEAWHRKALKRPALLHNGLMAKFIQPFGENARMPMDNYCTVGSAHESPVTAMCAQVSISRVRHLCYRAWSPDKTPGNVPEDWKPWFRDELEYQQQAYDAALETICRHYGSATGLPADIPAANHAAAACYWRRWQARQEMKARFEHDLYVIDHEEQQAHEAEEAAERKAEEVIDGIERHIEDVARGILYDVLAEQGESR
;
A
#
# COMPACT_ATOMS: atom_id res chain seq x y z
N MET A 1 34.87 -15.08 35.33
CA MET A 1 33.50 -14.54 35.21
C MET A 1 33.39 -13.90 33.84
N PRO A 2 32.52 -14.36 32.93
CA PRO A 2 32.25 -13.60 31.73
C PRO A 2 31.17 -12.56 32.06
N THR A 3 31.55 -11.29 31.96
CA THR A 3 30.67 -10.14 31.97
C THR A 3 29.73 -10.24 30.77
N THR A 4 28.48 -10.61 31.00
CA THR A 4 27.37 -10.40 30.07
C THR A 4 27.08 -8.89 30.02
N ALA A 5 27.85 -8.16 29.22
CA ALA A 5 27.43 -6.86 28.74
C ALA A 5 26.30 -7.12 27.74
N THR A 6 25.07 -6.84 28.14
CA THR A 6 23.92 -6.71 27.25
C THR A 6 24.15 -5.49 26.38
N ASP A 7 24.95 -5.65 25.33
CA ASP A 7 25.08 -4.66 24.27
C ASP A 7 23.93 -4.83 23.28
N GLU A 8 22.71 -4.67 23.79
CA GLU A 8 21.51 -4.65 22.95
C GLU A 8 21.38 -3.24 22.37
N SER A 9 22.31 -2.89 21.47
CA SER A 9 22.07 -1.77 20.57
C SER A 9 20.81 -2.08 19.78
N LYS A 10 19.72 -1.37 20.13
CA LYS A 10 18.42 -1.58 19.48
C LYS A 10 18.46 -0.87 18.13
N PHE A 11 18.09 -1.61 17.07
CA PHE A 11 17.86 -1.00 15.76
C PHE A 11 16.93 0.21 15.90
N PRO A 12 17.23 1.34 15.23
CA PRO A 12 16.35 2.49 15.27
C PRO A 12 14.98 2.14 14.67
N SER A 13 13.93 2.84 15.12
CA SER A 13 12.65 2.80 14.42
C SER A 13 12.83 3.43 13.04
N LEU A 14 12.88 2.59 12.01
CA LEU A 14 13.12 3.03 10.64
C LEU A 14 11.97 3.86 10.08
N LEU A 15 10.75 3.62 10.58
CA LEU A 15 9.66 4.58 10.47
C LEU A 15 9.65 5.46 11.72
N ASN A 16 10.52 6.46 11.74
CA ASN A 16 10.67 7.34 12.91
C ASN A 16 9.44 8.26 13.10
N LYS A 17 9.32 8.87 14.29
CA LYS A 17 8.22 9.78 14.64
C LYS A 17 8.07 10.93 13.65
N ARG A 18 9.18 11.47 13.13
CA ARG A 18 9.17 12.60 12.19
C ARG A 18 8.68 12.22 10.81
N ARG A 19 8.99 11.02 10.33
CA ARG A 19 8.44 10.48 9.09
C ARG A 19 6.93 10.29 9.20
N LYS A 20 6.44 9.73 10.33
CA LYS A 20 5.00 9.60 10.58
C LYS A 20 4.31 10.97 10.61
N GLU A 21 4.87 11.93 11.35
CA GLU A 21 4.36 13.31 11.41
C GLU A 21 4.33 13.98 10.03
N TYR A 22 5.40 13.81 9.24
CA TYR A 22 5.48 14.31 7.86
C TYR A 22 4.37 13.72 6.99
N LEU A 23 4.18 12.40 7.04
CA LEU A 23 3.14 11.73 6.26
C LEU A 23 1.74 12.19 6.69
N CYS A 24 1.47 12.33 7.99
CA CYS A 24 0.21 12.89 8.47
C CYS A 24 -0.07 14.27 7.88
N ARG A 25 0.93 15.17 7.85
CA ARG A 25 0.77 16.52 7.27
C ARG A 25 0.55 16.52 5.76
N VAL A 26 1.20 15.60 5.04
CA VAL A 26 0.94 15.38 3.60
C VAL A 26 -0.51 14.95 3.35
N PHE A 27 -1.09 14.22 4.30
CA PHE A 27 -2.48 13.79 4.31
C PHE A 27 -3.47 14.83 4.86
N GLY A 28 -3.06 16.09 5.02
CA GLY A 28 -3.95 17.17 5.47
C GLY A 28 -4.06 17.32 6.98
N SER A 29 -3.25 16.62 7.78
CA SER A 29 -3.22 16.82 9.23
C SER A 29 -2.61 18.18 9.62
N GLU A 30 -3.36 18.98 10.38
CA GLU A 30 -2.87 20.27 10.90
C GLU A 30 -1.85 20.12 12.04
N ASN A 31 -2.01 19.10 12.88
CA ASN A 31 -1.17 18.85 14.05
C ASN A 31 -0.14 17.73 13.84
N GLY A 32 -0.12 17.09 12.67
CA GLY A 32 0.76 15.97 12.36
C GLY A 32 0.35 14.64 12.99
N ALA A 33 -0.89 14.53 13.48
CA ALA A 33 -1.49 13.29 13.98
C ALA A 33 -2.53 12.72 13.00
N VAL A 34 -2.71 11.40 13.01
CA VAL A 34 -3.71 10.70 12.16
C VAL A 34 -5.12 11.22 12.43
N ALA A 35 -5.46 11.46 13.71
CA ALA A 35 -6.76 12.00 14.10
C ALA A 35 -7.01 13.44 13.60
N GLY A 36 -5.97 14.16 13.19
CA GLY A 36 -6.09 15.50 12.60
C GLY A 36 -6.42 15.50 11.11
N ILE A 37 -6.53 14.33 10.47
CA ILE A 37 -6.94 14.19 9.07
C ILE A 37 -8.47 14.10 9.05
N GLN A 38 -9.13 14.92 8.24
CA GLN A 38 -10.60 15.04 8.23
C GLN A 38 -11.28 13.80 7.61
N SER A 39 -10.84 13.41 6.41
CA SER A 39 -11.40 12.25 5.70
C SER A 39 -11.00 10.93 6.37
N GLU A 40 -11.97 10.05 6.58
CA GLU A 40 -11.73 8.69 7.08
C GLU A 40 -10.92 7.86 6.10
N TRP A 41 -11.26 7.93 4.81
CA TRP A 41 -10.60 7.21 3.75
C TRP A 41 -9.12 7.61 3.64
N ASP A 42 -8.82 8.89 3.82
CA ASP A 42 -7.45 9.39 3.87
C ASP A 42 -6.69 8.89 5.10
N ARG A 43 -7.35 8.77 6.27
CA ARG A 43 -6.76 8.09 7.43
C ARG A 43 -6.44 6.63 7.10
N MET A 44 -7.35 5.91 6.46
CA MET A 44 -7.14 4.50 6.08
C MET A 44 -5.98 4.34 5.09
N ARG A 45 -5.90 5.20 4.07
CA ARG A 45 -4.79 5.27 3.10
C ARG A 45 -3.45 5.51 3.81
N LEU A 46 -3.38 6.49 4.72
CA LEU A 46 -2.18 6.75 5.51
C LEU A 46 -1.76 5.52 6.33
N LEU A 47 -2.71 4.85 6.99
CA LEU A 47 -2.43 3.66 7.78
C LEU A 47 -1.91 2.50 6.91
N ALA A 48 -2.46 2.31 5.71
CA ALA A 48 -1.93 1.36 4.74
C ALA A 48 -0.47 1.67 4.38
N ARG A 49 -0.14 2.95 4.23
CA ARG A 49 1.24 3.38 3.95
C ARG A 49 2.18 3.17 5.12
N PHE A 50 1.74 3.39 6.36
CA PHE A 50 2.54 3.02 7.53
C PHE A 50 2.84 1.53 7.55
N ARG A 51 1.83 0.67 7.31
CA ARG A 51 2.03 -0.78 7.24
C ARG A 51 3.05 -1.16 6.16
N PHE A 52 2.97 -0.52 4.99
CA PHE A 52 3.93 -0.75 3.91
C PHE A 52 5.37 -0.33 4.29
N GLU A 53 5.58 0.90 4.78
CA GLU A 53 6.92 1.38 5.16
C GLU A 53 7.50 0.58 6.35
N GLU A 54 6.66 0.15 7.29
CA GLU A 54 7.07 -0.73 8.39
C GLU A 54 7.45 -2.14 7.92
N ALA A 55 6.72 -2.72 6.98
CA ALA A 55 7.07 -4.01 6.40
C ALA A 55 8.41 -3.93 5.64
N TYR A 56 8.59 -2.89 4.83
CA TYR A 56 9.83 -2.64 4.10
C TYR A 56 11.02 -2.47 5.06
N ALA A 57 10.83 -1.67 6.11
CA ALA A 57 11.81 -1.49 7.17
C ALA A 57 12.22 -2.81 7.84
N ARG A 58 11.24 -3.67 8.19
CA ARG A 58 11.52 -4.97 8.81
C ARG A 58 12.33 -5.89 7.90
N LEU A 59 11.99 -5.93 6.61
CA LEU A 59 12.76 -6.68 5.63
C LEU A 59 14.20 -6.18 5.56
N TRP A 60 14.39 -4.86 5.51
CA TRP A 60 15.73 -4.28 5.48
C TRP A 60 16.54 -4.60 6.75
N ILE A 61 15.95 -4.53 7.95
CA ILE A 61 16.61 -4.95 9.20
C ILE A 61 17.00 -6.42 9.15
N SER A 62 16.05 -7.28 8.76
CA SER A 62 16.29 -8.71 8.65
C SER A 62 17.43 -9.00 7.67
N ASP A 63 17.51 -8.24 6.58
CA ASP A 63 18.57 -8.38 5.59
C ASP A 63 19.91 -7.86 6.10
N ALA A 64 19.97 -6.68 6.70
CA ALA A 64 21.19 -6.11 7.26
C ALA A 64 21.80 -7.06 8.31
N LEU A 65 20.95 -7.64 9.17
CA LEU A 65 21.38 -8.59 10.20
C LEU A 65 21.79 -9.96 9.67
N ARG A 66 21.33 -10.35 8.48
CA ARG A 66 21.59 -11.69 7.93
C ARG A 66 23.05 -11.94 7.61
N PHE A 67 23.81 -10.88 7.34
CA PHE A 67 25.24 -10.93 6.99
C PHE A 67 26.15 -10.60 8.18
N CYS A 68 25.59 -10.39 9.37
CA CYS A 68 26.38 -10.10 10.57
C CYS A 68 26.83 -11.43 11.19
N GLU A 69 28.10 -11.79 11.00
CA GLU A 69 28.68 -13.02 11.59
C GLU A 69 29.25 -12.75 12.98
N THR A 70 29.62 -11.50 13.27
CA THR A 70 30.20 -11.06 14.55
C THR A 70 29.33 -10.03 15.26
N ALA A 71 29.64 -9.76 16.53
CA ALA A 71 28.99 -8.69 17.29
C ALA A 71 29.37 -7.31 16.72
N GLU A 72 30.60 -7.17 16.24
CA GLU A 72 31.12 -5.98 15.58
C GLU A 72 30.37 -5.68 14.27
N ASP A 73 30.17 -6.68 13.39
CA ASP A 73 29.39 -6.49 12.15
C ASP A 73 27.96 -6.03 12.45
N ARG A 74 27.38 -6.58 13.52
CA ARG A 74 26.04 -6.22 13.98
C ARG A 74 26.00 -4.77 14.47
N GLU A 75 26.99 -4.34 15.23
CA GLU A 75 27.10 -2.95 15.68
C GLU A 75 27.27 -1.99 14.50
N GLU A 76 28.13 -2.32 13.53
CA GLU A 76 28.31 -1.54 12.31
C GLU A 76 27.02 -1.40 11.50
N ALA A 77 26.29 -2.50 11.31
CA ALA A 77 24.99 -2.48 10.63
C ALA A 77 23.96 -1.60 11.35
N ILE A 78 23.94 -1.64 12.69
CA ILE A 78 23.06 -0.79 13.50
C ILE A 78 23.48 0.68 13.40
N MET A 79 24.78 0.99 13.46
CA MET A 79 25.29 2.35 13.30
C MET A 79 24.94 2.92 11.93
N ALA A 80 25.14 2.15 10.86
CA ALA A 80 24.75 2.53 9.50
C ALA A 80 23.23 2.83 9.42
N ALA A 81 22.41 2.01 10.10
CA ALA A 81 20.98 2.25 10.18
C ALA A 81 20.63 3.55 10.93
N HIS A 82 21.29 3.84 12.06
CA HIS A 82 21.10 5.10 12.78
C HIS A 82 21.49 6.31 11.93
N HIS A 83 22.60 6.25 11.20
CA HIS A 83 23.01 7.32 10.29
C HIS A 83 21.98 7.56 9.18
N SER A 84 21.49 6.51 8.53
CA SER A 84 20.46 6.61 7.49
C SER A 84 19.16 7.21 8.04
N VAL A 85 18.73 6.80 9.24
CA VAL A 85 17.53 7.34 9.89
C VAL A 85 17.73 8.80 10.28
N ALA A 86 18.90 9.17 10.80
CA ALA A 86 19.22 10.54 11.21
C ALA A 86 19.20 11.51 10.02
N GLU A 87 19.78 11.12 8.88
CA GLU A 87 19.73 11.91 7.65
C GLU A 87 18.28 12.11 7.16
N THR A 88 17.53 11.01 7.12
CA THR A 88 16.11 11.00 6.76
C THR A 88 15.30 11.90 7.69
N GLU A 89 15.54 11.80 9.00
CA GLU A 89 14.89 12.63 10.01
C GLU A 89 15.23 14.11 9.84
N ALA A 90 16.49 14.45 9.59
CA ALA A 90 16.91 15.82 9.35
C ALA A 90 16.19 16.43 8.15
N TRP A 91 16.03 15.65 7.07
CA TRP A 91 15.22 16.05 5.92
C TRP A 91 13.75 16.29 6.30
N HIS A 92 13.10 15.37 7.01
CA HIS A 92 11.70 15.55 7.45
C HIS A 92 11.54 16.75 8.36
N ARG A 93 12.44 16.97 9.31
CA ARG A 93 12.44 18.16 10.18
C ARG A 93 12.52 19.45 9.35
N LYS A 94 13.32 19.49 8.28
CA LYS A 94 13.39 20.63 7.37
C LYS A 94 12.09 20.82 6.59
N ALA A 95 11.52 19.74 6.06
CA ALA A 95 10.27 19.80 5.29
C ALA A 95 9.07 20.23 6.15
N LEU A 96 8.98 19.73 7.39
CA LEU A 96 7.94 20.05 8.37
C LEU A 96 7.88 21.53 8.77
N LYS A 97 8.95 22.32 8.55
CA LYS A 97 8.95 23.77 8.77
C LYS A 97 8.08 24.54 7.75
N ARG A 98 7.60 23.90 6.69
CA ARG A 98 6.82 24.52 5.62
C ARG A 98 5.50 23.76 5.38
N PRO A 99 4.62 23.64 6.38
CA PRO A 99 3.46 22.73 6.33
C PRO A 99 2.46 23.08 5.21
N ALA A 100 2.25 24.37 4.90
CA ALA A 100 1.36 24.80 3.83
C ALA A 100 1.79 24.28 2.43
N LEU A 101 3.09 24.01 2.23
CA LEU A 101 3.62 23.47 0.97
C LEU A 101 3.53 21.95 0.87
N LEU A 102 3.15 21.26 1.96
CA LEU A 102 2.98 19.81 2.00
C LEU A 102 1.56 19.37 1.59
N HIS A 103 0.59 20.27 1.67
CA HIS A 103 -0.83 20.01 1.43
C HIS A 103 -1.21 20.00 -0.07
N ASN A 104 -0.42 20.62 -0.95
CA ASN A 104 -0.79 20.76 -2.36
C ASN A 104 -0.56 19.44 -3.16
N GLY A 105 -1.64 18.66 -3.33
CA GLY A 105 -1.81 17.70 -4.44
C GLY A 105 -1.01 16.39 -4.35
N LEU A 106 -0.63 15.93 -3.16
CA LEU A 106 0.32 14.82 -3.01
C LEU A 106 -0.28 13.41 -2.90
N MET A 107 -1.57 13.21 -3.23
CA MET A 107 -2.09 11.86 -3.48
C MET A 107 -1.31 11.13 -4.58
N ALA A 108 -0.87 11.85 -5.63
CA ALA A 108 0.02 11.31 -6.64
C ALA A 108 1.36 10.83 -6.06
N LYS A 109 1.94 11.54 -5.08
CA LYS A 109 3.18 11.09 -4.40
C LYS A 109 2.95 9.96 -3.40
N PHE A 110 1.72 9.82 -2.90
CA PHE A 110 1.32 8.73 -2.02
C PHE A 110 1.29 7.38 -2.74
N ILE A 111 0.79 7.35 -3.98
CA ILE A 111 0.85 6.20 -4.91
C ILE A 111 2.26 6.01 -5.50
N GLN A 112 3.16 6.99 -5.31
CA GLN A 112 4.59 6.88 -5.64
C GLN A 112 5.49 6.51 -4.43
N PRO A 113 5.26 5.42 -3.65
CA PRO A 113 6.40 4.80 -2.95
C PRO A 113 7.48 4.30 -3.93
N PHE A 114 7.18 4.26 -5.22
CA PHE A 114 7.98 3.64 -6.28
C PHE A 114 8.06 4.45 -7.57
N GLY A 115 7.83 5.77 -7.52
CA GLY A 115 8.07 6.62 -8.69
C GLY A 115 9.53 6.51 -9.16
N GLU A 116 9.81 6.88 -10.41
CA GLU A 116 11.14 6.71 -11.05
C GLU A 116 12.33 7.27 -10.23
N ASN A 117 12.07 8.20 -9.31
CA ASN A 117 13.07 8.85 -8.46
C ASN A 117 13.13 8.33 -7.02
N ALA A 118 12.22 7.44 -6.60
CA ALA A 118 12.21 6.83 -5.27
C ALA A 118 13.04 5.54 -5.28
N ARG A 119 14.36 5.66 -5.46
CA ARG A 119 15.27 4.51 -5.33
C ARG A 119 15.30 4.08 -3.87
N MET A 120 14.76 2.90 -3.60
CA MET A 120 14.82 2.30 -2.28
C MET A 120 16.15 1.54 -2.13
N PRO A 121 16.76 1.48 -0.93
CA PRO A 121 18.05 0.81 -0.74
C PRO A 121 18.09 -0.65 -1.23
N MET A 122 16.96 -1.36 -1.19
CA MET A 122 16.83 -2.75 -1.65
C MET A 122 16.65 -2.89 -3.17
N ASP A 123 16.58 -1.78 -3.92
CA ASP A 123 16.40 -1.80 -5.37
C ASP A 123 17.72 -2.06 -6.11
N ASN A 124 18.84 -1.81 -5.45
CA ASN A 124 20.17 -2.04 -6.00
C ASN A 124 20.50 -3.54 -6.00
N TYR A 125 21.10 -4.01 -7.09
CA TYR A 125 21.64 -5.36 -7.16
C TYR A 125 22.60 -5.63 -6.00
N CYS A 126 22.45 -6.79 -5.37
CA CYS A 126 23.34 -7.23 -4.30
C CYS A 126 24.71 -7.57 -4.88
N THR A 127 25.78 -7.06 -4.27
CA THR A 127 27.16 -7.43 -4.61
C THR A 127 27.68 -8.61 -3.80
N VAL A 128 27.00 -8.94 -2.69
CA VAL A 128 27.36 -10.01 -1.76
C VAL A 128 26.11 -10.80 -1.35
N GLY A 129 26.30 -12.06 -0.97
CA GLY A 129 25.28 -12.93 -0.38
C GLY A 129 25.88 -13.79 0.72
N SER A 130 25.05 -14.51 1.47
CA SER A 130 25.50 -15.37 2.57
C SER A 130 25.39 -16.83 2.19
N ALA A 131 26.17 -17.68 2.87
CA ALA A 131 26.08 -19.13 2.72
C ALA A 131 24.70 -19.69 3.14
N HIS A 132 23.87 -18.89 3.82
CA HIS A 132 22.51 -19.22 4.23
C HIS A 132 21.46 -18.93 3.15
N GLU A 133 21.84 -18.40 2.00
CA GLU A 133 20.88 -18.19 0.91
C GLU A 133 20.42 -19.53 0.32
N SER A 134 19.15 -19.57 -0.10
CA SER A 134 18.62 -20.71 -0.84
C SER A 134 19.44 -20.93 -2.12
N PRO A 135 19.57 -22.18 -2.58
CA PRO A 135 20.31 -22.45 -3.82
C PRO A 135 19.68 -21.67 -4.98
N VAL A 136 20.50 -21.20 -5.93
CA VAL A 136 20.00 -20.46 -7.11
C VAL A 136 18.98 -21.25 -7.92
N THR A 137 19.02 -22.58 -7.85
CA THR A 137 18.03 -23.47 -8.49
C THR A 137 16.63 -23.34 -7.90
N ALA A 138 16.49 -22.77 -6.70
CA ALA A 138 15.20 -22.44 -6.10
C ALA A 138 14.64 -21.08 -6.57
N MET A 139 15.40 -20.31 -7.35
CA MET A 139 14.91 -19.06 -7.93
C MET A 139 13.88 -19.37 -9.01
N CYS A 140 12.60 -19.19 -8.67
CA CYS A 140 11.49 -19.33 -9.60
C CYS A 140 10.67 -18.05 -9.65
N ALA A 141 10.23 -17.70 -10.86
CA ALA A 141 9.28 -16.63 -11.10
C ALA A 141 7.90 -17.11 -10.65
N GLN A 142 7.37 -16.48 -9.61
CA GLN A 142 6.05 -16.77 -9.09
C GLN A 142 5.36 -15.46 -8.74
N VAL A 143 4.18 -15.26 -9.34
CA VAL A 143 3.31 -14.14 -9.00
C VAL A 143 2.96 -14.20 -7.51
N SER A 144 3.13 -13.08 -6.83
CA SER A 144 2.96 -12.98 -5.39
C SER A 144 1.52 -13.28 -4.96
N ILE A 145 1.32 -13.88 -3.78
CA ILE A 145 -0.02 -14.23 -3.28
C ILE A 145 -0.88 -12.96 -3.14
N SER A 146 -0.30 -11.87 -2.65
CA SER A 146 -1.00 -10.59 -2.56
C SER A 146 -1.40 -10.03 -3.93
N ARG A 147 -0.59 -10.24 -4.98
CA ARG A 147 -0.94 -9.84 -6.35
C ARG A 147 -2.09 -10.68 -6.90
N VAL A 148 -2.06 -11.99 -6.69
CA VAL A 148 -3.17 -12.88 -7.08
C VAL A 148 -4.46 -12.44 -6.38
N ARG A 149 -4.40 -12.17 -5.07
CA ARG A 149 -5.56 -11.68 -4.30
C ARG A 149 -6.08 -10.34 -4.81
N HIS A 150 -5.18 -9.42 -5.16
CA HIS A 150 -5.53 -8.14 -5.80
C HIS A 150 -6.29 -8.35 -7.12
N LEU A 151 -5.77 -9.21 -8.01
CA LEU A 151 -6.43 -9.50 -9.28
C LEU A 151 -7.79 -10.18 -9.07
N CYS A 152 -7.89 -11.12 -8.13
CA CYS A 152 -9.16 -11.77 -7.81
C CYS A 152 -10.21 -10.76 -7.31
N TYR A 153 -9.80 -9.82 -6.45
CA TYR A 153 -10.68 -8.77 -5.97
C TYR A 153 -11.16 -7.85 -7.11
N ARG A 154 -10.27 -7.46 -8.02
CA ARG A 154 -10.63 -6.68 -9.22
C ARG A 154 -11.55 -7.43 -10.17
N ALA A 155 -11.43 -8.75 -10.23
CA ALA A 155 -12.30 -9.64 -10.97
C ALA A 155 -13.61 -9.99 -10.22
N TRP A 156 -13.95 -9.26 -9.15
CA TRP A 156 -15.18 -9.46 -8.36
C TRP A 156 -15.33 -10.85 -7.72
N SER A 157 -14.21 -11.51 -7.41
CA SER A 157 -14.23 -12.76 -6.65
C SER A 157 -14.72 -12.51 -5.20
N PRO A 158 -15.80 -13.16 -4.74
CA PRO A 158 -16.41 -12.89 -3.42
C PRO A 158 -15.45 -13.11 -2.24
N ASP A 159 -14.60 -14.13 -2.33
CA ASP A 159 -13.63 -14.48 -1.29
C ASP A 159 -12.19 -14.13 -1.68
N LYS A 160 -12.01 -13.45 -2.82
CA LYS A 160 -10.71 -13.03 -3.35
C LYS A 160 -9.80 -14.22 -3.70
N THR A 161 -10.40 -15.36 -4.05
CA THR A 161 -9.66 -16.55 -4.52
C THR A 161 -9.84 -16.76 -6.03
N PRO A 162 -8.86 -17.37 -6.72
CA PRO A 162 -8.94 -17.62 -8.16
C PRO A 162 -10.11 -18.51 -8.58
N GLY A 163 -10.47 -19.49 -7.76
CA GLY A 163 -11.52 -20.47 -8.07
C GLY A 163 -12.92 -19.87 -8.14
N ASN A 164 -13.14 -18.77 -7.41
CA ASN A 164 -14.44 -18.11 -7.27
C ASN A 164 -14.56 -16.84 -8.13
N VAL A 165 -13.65 -16.62 -9.08
CA VAL A 165 -13.80 -15.55 -10.09
C VAL A 165 -15.02 -15.86 -10.96
N PRO A 166 -15.98 -14.93 -11.12
CA PRO A 166 -17.15 -15.10 -11.99
C PRO A 166 -16.77 -15.43 -13.44
N GLU A 167 -17.56 -16.27 -14.12
CA GLU A 167 -17.26 -16.75 -15.48
C GLU A 167 -16.99 -15.62 -16.47
N ASP A 168 -17.77 -14.53 -16.42
CA ASP A 168 -17.62 -13.38 -17.31
C ASP A 168 -16.27 -12.66 -17.13
N TRP A 169 -15.66 -12.77 -15.95
CA TRP A 169 -14.37 -12.15 -15.60
C TRP A 169 -13.19 -13.11 -15.72
N LYS A 170 -13.42 -14.43 -15.86
CA LYS A 170 -12.34 -15.43 -15.97
C LYS A 170 -11.39 -15.21 -17.15
N PRO A 171 -11.83 -14.76 -18.35
CA PRO A 171 -10.91 -14.44 -19.43
C PRO A 171 -9.94 -13.32 -19.02
N TRP A 172 -10.47 -12.19 -18.55
CA TRP A 172 -9.66 -11.06 -18.09
C TRP A 172 -8.69 -11.44 -16.97
N PHE A 173 -9.17 -12.18 -15.95
CA PHE A 173 -8.32 -12.62 -14.84
C PHE A 173 -7.16 -13.51 -15.30
N ARG A 174 -7.40 -14.39 -16.28
CA ARG A 174 -6.36 -15.26 -16.84
C ARG A 174 -5.32 -14.44 -17.61
N ASP A 175 -5.76 -13.53 -18.46
CA ASP A 175 -4.87 -12.67 -19.25
C ASP A 175 -3.99 -11.80 -18.34
N GLU A 176 -4.55 -11.22 -17.28
CA GLU A 176 -3.79 -10.45 -16.30
C GLU A 176 -2.80 -11.31 -15.51
N LEU A 177 -3.21 -12.51 -15.08
CA LEU A 177 -2.31 -13.41 -14.37
C LEU A 177 -1.14 -13.87 -15.25
N GLU A 178 -1.40 -14.14 -16.53
CA GLU A 178 -0.37 -14.45 -17.52
C GLU A 178 0.57 -13.27 -17.73
N TYR A 179 0.04 -12.06 -17.89
CA TYR A 179 0.86 -10.85 -18.00
C TYR A 179 1.77 -10.65 -16.77
N GLN A 180 1.24 -10.84 -15.56
CA GLN A 180 2.05 -10.77 -14.34
C GLN A 180 3.14 -11.85 -14.32
N GLN A 181 2.81 -13.08 -14.73
CA GLN A 181 3.79 -14.16 -14.79
C GLN A 181 4.93 -13.83 -15.76
N GLN A 182 4.59 -13.38 -16.98
CA GLN A 182 5.58 -12.95 -17.97
C GLN A 182 6.49 -11.82 -17.45
N ALA A 183 5.94 -10.86 -16.71
CA ALA A 183 6.73 -9.79 -16.09
C ALA A 183 7.70 -10.32 -15.01
N TYR A 184 7.29 -11.32 -14.23
CA TYR A 184 8.15 -11.97 -13.25
C TYR A 184 9.23 -12.83 -13.92
N ASP A 185 8.90 -13.53 -14.99
CA ASP A 185 9.84 -14.31 -15.80
C ASP A 185 10.91 -13.37 -16.39
N ALA A 186 10.51 -12.25 -16.99
CA ALA A 186 11.42 -11.26 -17.55
C ALA A 186 12.32 -10.61 -16.48
N ALA A 187 11.78 -10.36 -15.29
CA ALA A 187 12.56 -9.85 -14.16
C ALA A 187 13.59 -10.88 -13.67
N LEU A 188 13.20 -12.15 -13.53
CA LEU A 188 14.10 -13.23 -13.17
C LEU A 188 15.23 -13.35 -14.20
N GLU A 189 14.89 -13.35 -15.48
CA GLU A 189 15.86 -13.43 -16.57
C GLU A 189 16.87 -12.26 -16.51
N THR A 190 16.37 -11.04 -16.33
CA THR A 190 17.19 -9.82 -16.19
C THR A 190 18.16 -9.95 -15.03
N ILE A 191 17.69 -10.45 -13.88
CA ILE A 191 18.50 -10.68 -12.68
C ILE A 191 19.55 -11.76 -12.95
N CYS A 192 19.17 -12.90 -13.52
CA CYS A 192 20.10 -13.97 -13.87
C CYS A 192 21.20 -13.47 -14.81
N ARG A 193 20.84 -12.69 -15.84
CA ARG A 193 21.82 -12.07 -16.77
C ARG A 193 22.73 -11.09 -16.06
N HIS A 194 22.21 -10.26 -15.16
CA HIS A 194 23.03 -9.35 -14.35
C HIS A 194 24.11 -10.10 -13.56
N TYR A 195 23.77 -11.27 -13.01
CA TYR A 195 24.70 -12.12 -12.27
C TYR A 195 25.54 -13.06 -13.14
N GLY A 196 25.53 -12.89 -14.47
CA GLY A 196 26.43 -13.57 -15.40
C GLY A 196 25.87 -14.82 -16.07
N SER A 197 24.56 -15.07 -15.97
CA SER A 197 23.91 -16.14 -16.75
C SER A 197 23.88 -15.79 -18.24
N ALA A 198 24.38 -16.69 -19.09
CA ALA A 198 24.39 -16.52 -20.54
C ALA A 198 23.00 -16.73 -21.18
N THR A 199 22.20 -17.63 -20.61
CA THR A 199 20.85 -17.98 -21.09
C THR A 199 19.75 -17.20 -20.38
N GLY A 200 20.08 -16.47 -19.32
CA GLY A 200 19.10 -15.84 -18.43
C GLY A 200 18.42 -16.81 -17.47
N LEU A 201 18.89 -18.06 -17.37
CA LEU A 201 18.38 -19.03 -16.39
C LEU A 201 19.24 -19.05 -15.11
N PRO A 202 18.65 -19.37 -13.94
CA PRO A 202 19.38 -19.48 -12.68
C PRO A 202 20.48 -20.54 -12.68
N ALA A 203 20.27 -21.65 -13.40
CA ALA A 203 21.22 -22.76 -13.47
C ALA A 203 22.58 -22.37 -14.09
N ASP A 204 22.60 -21.34 -14.93
CA ASP A 204 23.78 -20.91 -15.68
C ASP A 204 24.55 -19.78 -14.99
N ILE A 205 24.08 -19.32 -13.83
CA ILE A 205 24.81 -18.32 -13.03
C ILE A 205 26.14 -18.95 -12.57
N PRO A 206 27.29 -18.26 -12.68
CA PRO A 206 28.55 -18.74 -12.11
C PRO A 206 28.46 -18.94 -10.59
N ALA A 207 29.06 -20.02 -10.07
CA ALA A 207 29.00 -20.38 -8.65
C ALA A 207 29.39 -19.24 -7.70
N ALA A 208 30.38 -18.42 -8.09
CA ALA A 208 30.82 -17.26 -7.31
C ALA A 208 29.71 -16.21 -7.06
N ASN A 209 28.70 -16.15 -7.92
CA ASN A 209 27.61 -15.17 -7.85
C ASN A 209 26.31 -15.75 -7.27
N HIS A 210 26.26 -17.05 -6.95
CA HIS A 210 25.03 -17.72 -6.54
C HIS A 210 24.37 -17.06 -5.33
N ALA A 211 25.14 -16.82 -4.28
CA ALA A 211 24.61 -16.26 -3.05
C ALA A 211 24.07 -14.82 -3.25
N ALA A 212 24.79 -13.99 -4.02
CA ALA A 212 24.36 -12.62 -4.30
C ALA A 212 23.08 -12.59 -5.15
N ALA A 213 22.99 -13.46 -6.16
CA ALA A 213 21.82 -13.61 -7.02
C ALA A 213 20.58 -14.06 -6.24
N ALA A 214 20.72 -15.13 -5.44
CA ALA A 214 19.63 -15.64 -4.60
C ALA A 214 19.16 -14.60 -3.57
N CYS A 215 20.10 -13.89 -2.94
CA CYS A 215 19.80 -12.79 -2.01
C CYS A 215 18.96 -11.69 -2.70
N TYR A 216 19.41 -11.20 -3.86
CA TYR A 216 18.68 -10.16 -4.59
C TYR A 216 17.30 -10.62 -5.04
N TRP A 217 17.20 -11.85 -5.57
CA TRP A 217 15.92 -12.40 -6.03
C TRP A 217 14.88 -12.45 -4.90
N ARG A 218 15.27 -12.95 -3.73
CA ARG A 218 14.41 -12.97 -2.54
C ARG A 218 13.98 -11.57 -2.12
N ARG A 219 14.91 -10.60 -2.08
CA ARG A 219 14.59 -9.19 -1.76
C ARG A 219 13.57 -8.62 -2.74
N TRP A 220 13.79 -8.88 -4.02
CA TRP A 220 12.91 -8.46 -5.09
C TRP A 220 11.52 -9.07 -4.93
N GLN A 221 11.40 -10.39 -4.70
CA GLN A 221 10.12 -11.05 -4.49
C GLN A 221 9.37 -10.50 -3.26
N ALA A 222 10.08 -10.36 -2.13
CA ALA A 222 9.49 -9.82 -0.90
C ALA A 222 8.99 -8.38 -1.11
N ARG A 223 9.73 -7.56 -1.89
CA ARG A 223 9.28 -6.21 -2.27
C ARG A 223 8.02 -6.27 -3.13
N GLN A 224 7.95 -7.15 -4.13
CA GLN A 224 6.74 -7.26 -4.95
C GLN A 224 5.52 -7.70 -4.14
N GLU A 225 5.70 -8.62 -3.18
CA GLU A 225 4.64 -9.02 -2.26
C GLU A 225 4.14 -7.85 -1.41
N MET A 226 5.06 -7.06 -0.83
CA MET A 226 4.70 -5.86 -0.07
C MET A 226 4.00 -4.81 -0.93
N LYS A 227 4.48 -4.59 -2.15
CA LYS A 227 3.88 -3.67 -3.11
C LYS A 227 2.46 -4.10 -3.48
N ALA A 228 2.29 -5.36 -3.86
CA ALA A 228 0.98 -5.90 -4.23
C ALA A 228 -0.01 -5.84 -3.06
N ARG A 229 0.46 -6.10 -1.83
CA ARG A 229 -0.37 -5.95 -0.63
C ARG A 229 -0.81 -4.51 -0.40
N PHE A 230 0.11 -3.56 -0.56
CA PHE A 230 -0.21 -2.14 -0.41
C PHE A 230 -1.21 -1.68 -1.47
N GLU A 231 -0.99 -2.04 -2.74
CA GLU A 231 -1.93 -1.73 -3.84
C GLU A 231 -3.31 -2.38 -3.64
N HIS A 232 -3.36 -3.61 -3.13
CA HIS A 232 -4.62 -4.24 -2.74
C HIS A 232 -5.34 -3.43 -1.64
N ASP A 233 -4.64 -3.04 -0.57
CA ASP A 233 -5.23 -2.24 0.51
C ASP A 233 -5.79 -0.91 -0.04
N LEU A 234 -5.07 -0.22 -0.93
CA LEU A 234 -5.55 1.02 -1.55
C LEU A 234 -6.79 0.79 -2.40
N TYR A 235 -6.77 -0.24 -3.24
CA TYR A 235 -7.89 -0.52 -4.13
C TYR A 235 -9.16 -0.90 -3.35
N VAL A 236 -9.02 -1.63 -2.24
CA VAL A 236 -10.15 -1.93 -1.33
C VAL A 236 -10.69 -0.63 -0.73
N ILE A 237 -9.83 0.25 -0.24
CA ILE A 237 -10.24 1.55 0.33
C ILE A 237 -10.98 2.38 -0.70
N ASP A 238 -10.46 2.49 -1.93
CA ASP A 238 -11.08 3.28 -2.99
C ASP A 238 -12.45 2.71 -3.39
N HIS A 239 -12.58 1.37 -3.42
CA HIS A 239 -13.85 0.71 -3.71
C HIS A 239 -14.88 0.93 -2.59
N GLU A 240 -14.47 0.79 -1.33
CA GLU A 240 -15.34 1.04 -0.17
C GLU A 240 -15.77 2.51 -0.08
N GLU A 241 -14.89 3.46 -0.39
CA GLU A 241 -15.21 4.89 -0.49
C GLU A 241 -16.27 5.16 -1.56
N GLN A 242 -16.10 4.56 -2.75
CA GLN A 242 -17.08 4.69 -3.82
C GLN A 242 -18.45 4.12 -3.42
N GLN A 243 -18.49 2.94 -2.82
CA GLN A 243 -19.74 2.34 -2.35
C GLN A 243 -20.44 3.19 -1.28
N ALA A 244 -19.68 3.78 -0.36
CA ALA A 244 -20.23 4.66 0.65
C ALA A 244 -20.84 5.93 0.03
N HIS A 245 -20.18 6.51 -0.97
CA HIS A 245 -20.68 7.67 -1.67
C HIS A 245 -21.97 7.36 -2.47
N GLU A 246 -21.99 6.24 -3.20
CA GLU A 246 -23.18 5.79 -3.94
C GLU A 246 -24.37 5.53 -3.01
N ALA A 247 -24.11 5.00 -1.80
CA ALA A 247 -25.15 4.78 -0.79
C ALA A 247 -25.68 6.10 -0.19
N GLU A 248 -24.80 7.09 0.01
CA GLU A 248 -25.16 8.44 0.47
C GLU A 248 -26.04 9.15 -0.58
N GLU A 249 -25.62 9.16 -1.85
CA GLU A 249 -26.40 9.73 -2.96
C GLU A 249 -27.75 9.03 -3.15
N ALA A 250 -27.82 7.71 -2.95
CA ALA A 250 -29.07 6.97 -2.98
C ALA A 250 -30.00 7.33 -1.81
N ALA A 251 -29.45 7.57 -0.63
CA ALA A 251 -30.20 7.99 0.55
C ALA A 251 -30.72 9.43 0.41
N GLU A 252 -29.92 10.34 -0.14
CA GLU A 252 -30.34 11.73 -0.42
C GLU A 252 -31.48 11.78 -1.43
N ARG A 253 -31.36 11.08 -2.57
CA ARG A 253 -32.46 10.98 -3.56
C ARG A 253 -33.74 10.45 -2.94
N LYS A 254 -33.63 9.42 -2.09
CA LYS A 254 -34.80 8.87 -1.38
C LYS A 254 -35.39 9.86 -0.38
N ALA A 255 -34.56 10.67 0.28
CA ALA A 255 -35.04 11.70 1.20
C ALA A 255 -35.78 12.82 0.45
N GLU A 256 -35.26 13.26 -0.70
CA GLU A 256 -35.91 14.23 -1.59
C GLU A 256 -37.28 13.71 -2.08
N GLU A 257 -37.34 12.46 -2.55
CA GLU A 257 -38.60 11.82 -2.97
C GLU A 257 -39.65 11.79 -1.84
N VAL A 258 -39.22 11.56 -0.60
CA VAL A 258 -40.11 11.58 0.57
C VAL A 258 -40.59 12.99 0.88
N ILE A 259 -39.72 13.99 0.81
CA ILE A 259 -40.09 15.40 1.05
C ILE A 259 -41.10 15.86 -0.01
N ASP A 260 -40.83 15.62 -1.30
CA ASP A 260 -41.75 15.91 -2.40
C ASP A 260 -43.12 15.25 -2.20
N GLY A 261 -43.13 14.00 -1.71
CA GLY A 261 -44.36 13.27 -1.39
C GLY A 261 -45.16 13.92 -0.25
N ILE A 262 -44.48 14.39 0.80
CA ILE A 262 -45.10 15.10 1.92
C ILE A 262 -45.67 16.45 1.46
N GLU A 263 -44.91 17.22 0.67
CA GLU A 263 -45.34 18.51 0.16
C GLU A 263 -46.61 18.38 -0.71
N ARG A 264 -46.65 17.42 -1.63
CA ARG A 264 -47.86 17.13 -2.42
C ARG A 264 -49.05 16.74 -1.55
N HIS A 265 -48.83 15.93 -0.52
CA HIS A 265 -49.91 15.55 0.39
C HIS A 265 -50.47 16.75 1.16
N ILE A 266 -49.60 17.67 1.62
CA ILE A 266 -50.01 18.92 2.26
C ILE A 266 -50.82 19.78 1.28
N GLU A 267 -50.38 19.91 0.03
CA GLU A 267 -51.12 20.67 -1.00
C GLU A 267 -52.51 20.07 -1.26
N ASP A 268 -52.61 18.74 -1.37
CA ASP A 268 -53.88 18.05 -1.60
C ASP A 268 -54.85 18.24 -0.42
N VAL A 269 -54.36 18.12 0.82
CA VAL A 269 -55.16 18.35 2.04
C VAL A 269 -55.60 19.81 2.12
N ALA A 270 -54.70 20.76 1.85
CA ALA A 270 -55.02 22.18 1.86
C ALA A 270 -56.07 22.54 0.80
N ARG A 271 -56.00 21.96 -0.40
CA ARG A 271 -57.04 22.11 -1.43
C ARG A 271 -58.36 21.52 -1.00
N GLY A 272 -58.37 20.33 -0.39
CA GLY A 272 -59.57 19.70 0.15
C GLY A 272 -60.28 20.60 1.15
N ILE A 273 -59.55 21.11 2.15
CA ILE A 273 -60.08 22.07 3.14
C ILE A 273 -60.63 23.32 2.45
N LEU A 274 -59.92 23.87 1.47
CA LEU A 274 -60.36 25.06 0.74
C LEU A 274 -61.69 24.81 0.00
N TYR A 275 -61.83 23.65 -0.66
CA TYR A 275 -63.07 23.27 -1.34
C TYR A 275 -64.23 23.10 -0.37
N ASP A 276 -64.01 22.44 0.78
CA ASP A 276 -65.03 22.25 1.79
C ASP A 276 -65.54 23.60 2.35
N VAL A 277 -64.62 24.52 2.66
CA VAL A 277 -64.96 25.88 3.12
C VAL A 277 -65.75 26.66 2.05
N LEU A 278 -65.36 26.56 0.79
CA LEU A 278 -66.06 27.24 -0.31
C LEU A 278 -67.46 26.64 -0.57
N ALA A 279 -67.63 25.33 -0.40
CA ALA A 279 -68.91 24.66 -0.53
C ALA A 279 -69.89 25.10 0.59
N GLU A 280 -69.44 25.14 1.84
CA GLU A 280 -70.25 25.61 2.97
C GLU A 280 -70.69 27.08 2.83
N GLN A 281 -69.84 27.94 2.25
CA GLN A 281 -70.20 29.34 1.97
C GLN A 281 -71.16 29.49 0.78
N GLY A 282 -71.18 28.53 -0.15
CA GLY A 282 -72.10 28.49 -1.29
C GLY A 282 -73.53 28.11 -0.92
N GLU A 283 -73.72 27.29 0.13
CA GLU A 283 -75.03 26.86 0.64
C GLU A 283 -75.72 27.90 1.53
N SER A 284 -75.03 28.98 1.92
CA SER A 284 -75.57 30.05 2.76
C SER A 284 -76.20 31.23 1.98
N ARG A 285 -76.61 31.03 0.72
CA ARG A 285 -77.37 32.00 -0.09
C ARG A 285 -78.69 31.42 -0.56
#